data_AF-G2NZ10-F1
#
_entry.id   AF-G2NZ10-F1
#
_cell.length_a   1.000
_cell.length_b   1.000
_cell.length_c   1.000
_cell.angle_alpha   90.00
_cell.angle_beta   90.00
_cell.angle_gamma   90.00
#
_symmetry.space_group_name_H-M   'P 1'
#
loop_
_entity.id
_entity.type
_entity.pdbx_description
1 polymer ?
#
loop_
_entity_poly.entity_id
_entity_poly.type
_entity_poly.pdbx_seq_one_letter_code
_entity_poly.pdbx_strand_id
1 'polypeptide(L)'
;MSVIRLPLVVANAGVRRRVEQLFSGMWHVKRALQRDARDVVDAYWAGEVRRERDVKAWRAELGLSRTGLERRAYRHLERSGWLSDHVSKALVMHQADEVFTGVARHLHPDASGRRAGRPRTGTWWEYTRIPGRARSHTTDRKWETFRLHGTLAGHLDTFRHPALPLSVTTPAQAAGLPPGMRVLAQPRRMPAPARPTGGIPTGTTDTHRRPRGRAATWFDHTGPLTVVFVGGPTGRGDIVLPVRLPQGAGRWPYLLHYLNDPARWHKIDLVRRRDPAAPGGWAYEAHLMILAPGYASPTTRTRRRQAATGQRVGGVDGNVSNLAVVSLPTTLNPDDGGVCSDRITLTEQEQHALATGRTKARGRQRALDRSRRATNPQQYQRSRRQKARDEHRQAAGLPPKAVTVPTGPRRTTATGKPQQAYRRDTLSTSYRNLRARHSAEAASAAEASHHRAKKTAAALVAAHGPNLTIEDCDIRTWFRLWGRACSATTPGRLITALAAECTATGGRLLRASTFTTALSQHCLCGRRVPKSLRQRTHHCDPAEGGCGLKATVTWSPPPWPPSPPSPTPTTPQPPARTTPTPAPPRSSSPKGCKKP
;
A
#
# COMPACT_ATOMS: atom_id res chain seq x y z
N MET A 1 5.46 19.50 0.87
CA MET A 1 4.10 19.11 1.29
C MET A 1 4.14 17.68 1.81
N SER A 2 3.30 17.34 2.78
CA SER A 2 3.26 16.03 3.44
C SER A 2 1.81 15.60 3.72
N VAL A 3 1.61 14.35 4.12
CA VAL A 3 0.29 13.80 4.43
C VAL A 3 0.34 13.03 5.76
N ILE A 4 -0.61 13.32 6.65
CA ILE A 4 -0.91 12.50 7.83
C ILE A 4 -2.19 11.70 7.59
N ARG A 5 -2.19 10.43 7.98
CA ARG A 5 -3.36 9.55 7.95
C ARG A 5 -4.04 9.59 9.31
N LEU A 6 -5.28 10.03 9.34
CA LEU A 6 -6.08 10.17 10.55
C LEU A 6 -7.21 9.12 10.54
N PRO A 7 -7.13 8.08 11.39
CA PRO A 7 -8.22 7.12 11.53
C PRO A 7 -9.52 7.81 11.96
N LEU A 8 -10.63 7.46 11.31
CA LEU A 8 -11.96 7.98 11.62
C LEU A 8 -12.80 6.92 12.33
N VAL A 9 -13.52 7.31 13.38
CA VAL A 9 -14.39 6.40 14.14
C VAL A 9 -15.82 6.50 13.62
N VAL A 10 -16.23 5.51 12.83
CA VAL A 10 -17.57 5.44 12.20
C VAL A 10 -18.41 4.32 12.83
N ALA A 11 -18.56 4.36 14.15
CA ALA A 11 -19.25 3.31 14.91
C ALA A 11 -20.78 3.42 14.85
N ASN A 12 -21.31 4.66 14.83
CA ASN A 12 -22.75 4.92 14.76
C ASN A 12 -23.31 4.44 13.40
N ALA A 13 -24.39 3.66 13.44
CA ALA A 13 -24.98 3.05 12.24
C ALA A 13 -25.57 4.07 11.25
N GLY A 14 -26.18 5.15 11.76
CA GLY A 14 -26.72 6.23 10.94
C GLY A 14 -25.61 7.00 10.22
N VAL A 15 -24.56 7.41 10.96
CA VAL A 15 -23.38 8.07 10.35
C VAL A 15 -22.71 7.15 9.33
N ARG A 16 -22.54 5.86 9.65
CA ARG A 16 -21.97 4.87 8.72
C ARG A 16 -22.76 4.79 7.42
N ARG A 17 -24.09 4.69 7.51
CA ARG A 17 -24.98 4.66 6.32
C ARG A 17 -24.78 5.90 5.46
N ARG A 18 -24.68 7.09 6.07
CA ARG A 18 -24.46 8.36 5.35
C ARG A 18 -23.09 8.41 4.68
N VAL A 19 -22.03 7.93 5.33
CA VAL A 19 -20.70 7.82 4.72
C VAL A 19 -20.70 6.83 3.55
N GLU A 20 -21.38 5.69 3.69
CA GLU A 20 -21.50 4.70 2.62
C GLU A 20 -22.30 5.25 1.42
N GLN A 21 -23.38 5.99 1.68
CA GLN A 21 -24.15 6.70 0.65
C GLN A 21 -23.31 7.76 -0.06
N LEU A 22 -22.49 8.54 0.68
CA LEU A 22 -21.55 9.49 0.11
C LEU A 22 -20.54 8.80 -0.83
N PHE A 23 -19.92 7.69 -0.41
CA PHE A 23 -19.05 6.91 -1.28
C PHE A 23 -19.80 6.36 -2.50
N SER A 24 -21.02 5.86 -2.31
CA SER A 24 -21.86 5.32 -3.39
C SER A 24 -22.17 6.40 -4.43
N GLY A 25 -22.69 7.55 -3.99
CA GLY A 25 -23.00 8.68 -4.86
C GLY A 25 -21.77 9.15 -5.64
N MET A 26 -20.64 9.33 -4.96
CA MET A 26 -19.40 9.73 -5.63
C MET A 26 -18.85 8.67 -6.60
N TRP A 27 -19.05 7.38 -6.33
CA TRP A 27 -18.74 6.32 -7.27
C TRP A 27 -19.62 6.38 -8.52
N HIS A 28 -20.93 6.61 -8.36
CA HIS A 28 -21.84 6.78 -9.50
C HIS A 28 -21.42 7.94 -10.38
N VAL A 29 -21.08 9.09 -9.78
CA VAL A 29 -20.53 10.26 -10.47
C VAL A 29 -19.24 9.90 -11.23
N LYS A 30 -18.25 9.32 -10.53
CA LYS A 30 -16.98 8.93 -11.17
C LYS A 30 -17.19 7.98 -12.33
N ARG A 31 -18.04 6.96 -12.16
CA ARG A 31 -18.30 5.95 -13.19
C ARG A 31 -18.96 6.57 -14.43
N ALA A 32 -19.92 7.47 -14.24
CA ALA A 32 -20.56 8.20 -15.33
C ALA A 32 -19.52 9.06 -16.07
N LEU A 33 -18.73 9.85 -15.33
CA LEU A 33 -17.67 10.67 -15.90
C LEU A 33 -16.60 9.87 -16.64
N GLN A 34 -16.22 8.69 -16.14
CA GLN A 34 -15.27 7.82 -16.82
C GLN A 34 -15.80 7.26 -18.15
N ARG A 35 -17.12 7.10 -18.28
CA ARG A 35 -17.75 6.70 -19.55
C ARG A 35 -17.77 7.85 -20.51
N ASP A 36 -18.29 9.01 -20.09
CA ASP A 36 -18.27 10.23 -20.90
C ASP A 36 -16.85 10.57 -21.38
N ALA A 37 -15.86 10.51 -20.48
CA ALA A 37 -14.47 10.78 -20.82
C ALA A 37 -13.92 9.79 -21.85
N ARG A 38 -14.33 8.52 -21.77
CA ARG A 38 -13.93 7.50 -22.74
C ARG A 38 -14.56 7.78 -24.09
N ASP A 39 -15.87 8.02 -24.14
CA ASP A 39 -16.61 8.27 -25.37
C ASP A 39 -16.07 9.51 -26.10
N VAL A 40 -15.74 10.57 -25.35
CA VAL A 40 -15.15 11.79 -25.92
C VAL A 40 -13.72 11.57 -26.39
N VAL A 41 -12.91 10.79 -25.67
CA VAL A 41 -11.55 10.41 -26.12
C VAL A 41 -11.62 9.57 -27.39
N ASP A 42 -12.59 8.68 -27.52
CA ASP A 42 -12.77 7.86 -28.71
C ASP A 42 -13.17 8.72 -29.91
N ALA A 43 -14.11 9.64 -29.72
CA ALA A 43 -14.49 10.62 -30.74
C ALA A 43 -13.29 11.48 -31.18
N TYR A 44 -12.46 11.92 -30.22
CA TYR A 44 -11.23 12.65 -30.53
C TYR A 44 -10.27 11.83 -31.40
N TRP A 45 -10.12 10.53 -31.11
CA TRP A 45 -9.26 9.65 -31.89
C TRP A 45 -9.83 9.25 -33.25
N ALA A 46 -11.16 9.18 -33.38
CA ALA A 46 -11.84 8.89 -34.65
C ALA A 46 -11.83 10.09 -35.63
N GLY A 47 -11.78 11.33 -35.12
CA GLY A 47 -11.79 12.55 -35.94
C GLY A 47 -10.42 12.93 -36.52
N GLU A 48 -9.79 12.05 -37.30
CA GLU A 48 -8.43 12.25 -37.87
C GLU A 48 -8.32 13.56 -38.68
N VAL A 49 -9.17 13.73 -39.70
CA VAL A 49 -9.21 14.94 -40.54
C VAL A 49 -9.40 16.21 -39.71
N ARG A 50 -10.24 16.17 -38.67
CA ARG A 50 -10.48 17.33 -37.79
C ARG A 50 -9.26 17.65 -36.92
N ARG A 51 -8.51 16.64 -36.47
CA ARG A 51 -7.26 16.85 -35.71
C ARG A 51 -6.18 17.49 -36.56
N GLU A 52 -6.04 17.07 -37.81
CA GLU A 52 -5.07 17.62 -38.75
C GLU A 52 -5.37 19.09 -39.07
N ARG A 53 -6.66 19.41 -39.27
CA ARG A 53 -7.10 20.79 -39.52
C ARG A 53 -6.90 21.71 -38.31
N ASP A 54 -7.47 21.36 -37.16
CA ASP A 54 -7.34 22.14 -35.92
C ASP A 54 -7.62 21.27 -34.68
N VAL A 55 -6.55 20.74 -34.10
CA VAL A 55 -6.61 19.93 -32.88
C VAL A 55 -7.15 20.68 -31.65
N LYS A 56 -7.05 22.01 -31.60
CA LYS A 56 -7.53 22.81 -30.48
C LYS A 56 -9.04 23.03 -30.59
N ALA A 57 -9.52 23.44 -31.77
CA ALA A 57 -10.95 23.58 -32.03
C ALA A 57 -11.68 22.25 -31.87
N TRP A 58 -11.11 21.15 -32.40
CA TRP A 58 -11.74 19.83 -32.28
C TRP A 58 -11.88 19.37 -30.82
N ARG A 59 -10.85 19.59 -29.97
CA ARG A 59 -10.96 19.31 -28.53
C ARG A 59 -12.00 20.18 -27.84
N ALA A 60 -12.12 21.45 -28.23
CA ALA A 60 -13.10 22.37 -27.66
C ALA A 60 -14.53 21.95 -27.99
N GLU A 61 -14.81 21.59 -29.25
CA GLU A 61 -16.11 21.10 -29.73
C GLU A 61 -16.57 19.85 -28.94
N LEU A 62 -15.64 18.91 -28.73
CA LEU A 62 -15.89 17.69 -27.95
C LEU A 62 -16.07 17.94 -26.43
N GLY A 63 -15.71 19.14 -25.95
CA GLY A 63 -15.59 19.43 -24.53
C GLY A 63 -14.50 18.60 -23.85
N LEU A 64 -13.44 18.23 -24.58
CA LEU A 64 -12.31 17.44 -24.10
C LEU A 64 -11.31 18.32 -23.34
N SER A 65 -11.78 18.88 -22.23
CA SER A 65 -11.01 19.75 -21.34
C SER A 65 -11.42 19.52 -19.88
N ARG A 66 -10.63 20.03 -18.94
CA ARG A 66 -10.94 19.99 -17.51
C ARG A 66 -12.35 20.55 -17.25
N THR A 67 -12.59 21.79 -17.69
CA THR A 67 -13.89 22.47 -17.55
C THR A 67 -15.03 21.76 -18.28
N GLY A 68 -14.75 21.11 -19.42
CA GLY A 68 -15.74 20.29 -20.12
C GLY A 68 -16.21 19.11 -19.28
N LEU A 69 -15.29 18.38 -18.62
CA LEU A 69 -15.63 17.29 -17.72
C LEU A 69 -16.32 17.78 -16.44
N GLU A 70 -15.93 18.93 -15.89
CA GLU A 70 -16.62 19.56 -14.75
C GLU A 70 -18.08 19.87 -15.07
N ARG A 71 -18.37 20.46 -16.25
CA ARG A 71 -19.74 20.73 -16.72
C ARG A 71 -20.56 19.44 -16.85
N ARG A 72 -19.96 18.36 -17.38
CA ARG A 72 -20.61 17.03 -17.43
C ARG A 72 -20.90 16.50 -16.03
N ALA A 73 -19.99 16.71 -15.08
CA ALA A 73 -20.14 16.29 -13.70
C ALA A 73 -21.34 16.98 -13.03
N TYR A 74 -21.48 18.30 -13.20
CA TYR A 74 -22.64 19.04 -12.70
C TYR A 74 -23.94 18.56 -13.34
N ARG A 75 -23.94 18.32 -14.65
CA ARG A 75 -25.11 17.76 -15.34
C ARG A 75 -25.53 16.40 -14.77
N HIS A 76 -24.58 15.52 -14.44
CA HIS A 76 -24.87 14.23 -13.79
C HIS A 76 -25.47 14.41 -12.39
N LEU A 77 -24.96 15.37 -11.61
CA LEU A 77 -25.49 15.71 -10.29
C LEU A 77 -26.94 16.22 -10.40
N GLU A 78 -27.16 17.24 -11.24
CA GLU A 78 -28.45 17.93 -11.41
C GLU A 78 -29.53 17.00 -11.96
N ARG A 79 -29.21 16.21 -12.99
CA ARG A 79 -30.18 15.27 -13.59
C ARG A 79 -30.56 14.10 -12.69
N SER A 80 -29.73 13.77 -11.70
CA SER A 80 -30.01 12.61 -10.84
C SER A 80 -31.12 12.89 -9.83
N GLY A 81 -31.27 14.14 -9.36
CA GLY A 81 -32.14 14.52 -8.23
C GLY A 81 -31.72 13.94 -6.87
N TRP A 82 -31.34 12.66 -6.79
CA TRP A 82 -31.00 11.97 -5.54
C TRP A 82 -29.53 12.15 -5.12
N LEU A 83 -28.60 12.44 -6.04
CA LEU A 83 -27.19 12.59 -5.66
C LEU A 83 -26.97 13.83 -4.79
N SER A 84 -27.75 14.90 -4.97
CA SER A 84 -27.63 16.14 -4.18
C SER A 84 -27.87 15.94 -2.69
N ASP A 85 -28.58 14.89 -2.30
CA ASP A 85 -28.78 14.52 -0.89
C ASP A 85 -27.52 14.00 -0.20
N HIS A 86 -26.50 13.63 -1.00
CA HIS A 86 -25.32 12.93 -0.53
C HIS A 86 -24.01 13.60 -0.95
N VAL A 87 -23.96 14.26 -2.10
CA VAL A 87 -22.73 14.85 -2.65
C VAL A 87 -22.92 16.35 -2.92
N SER A 88 -21.85 17.13 -2.73
CA SER A 88 -21.84 18.56 -3.05
C SER A 88 -21.31 18.81 -4.47
N LYS A 89 -21.66 19.97 -5.05
CA LYS A 89 -21.10 20.43 -6.33
C LYS A 89 -19.57 20.43 -6.31
N ALA A 90 -18.96 20.90 -5.21
CA ALA A 90 -17.51 20.93 -5.05
C ALA A 90 -16.87 19.52 -5.11
N LEU A 91 -17.47 18.50 -4.47
CA LEU A 91 -16.96 17.12 -4.57
C LEU A 91 -17.03 16.58 -5.99
N VAL A 92 -18.13 16.84 -6.69
CA VAL A 92 -18.36 16.38 -8.06
C VAL A 92 -17.35 17.01 -9.04
N MET A 93 -17.04 18.29 -8.86
CA MET A 93 -15.99 19.00 -9.61
C MET A 93 -14.61 18.36 -9.40
N HIS A 94 -14.21 18.08 -8.16
CA HIS A 94 -12.91 17.42 -7.90
C HIS A 94 -12.85 15.98 -8.37
N GLN A 95 -14.00 15.30 -8.43
CA GLN A 95 -14.05 14.00 -9.05
C GLN A 95 -13.83 14.08 -10.56
N ALA A 96 -14.31 15.14 -11.22
CA ALA A 96 -14.04 15.42 -12.63
C ALA A 96 -12.56 15.71 -12.88
N ASP A 97 -11.90 16.50 -12.03
CA ASP A 97 -10.45 16.75 -12.09
C ASP A 97 -9.62 15.47 -12.04
N GLU A 98 -9.98 14.56 -11.13
CA GLU A 98 -9.29 13.27 -11.02
C GLU A 98 -9.46 12.43 -12.30
N VAL A 99 -10.66 12.42 -12.90
CA VAL A 99 -10.91 11.72 -14.17
C VAL A 99 -10.12 12.38 -15.30
N PHE A 100 -10.15 13.72 -15.38
CA PHE A 100 -9.42 14.48 -16.39
C PHE A 100 -7.91 14.26 -16.31
N THR A 101 -7.35 14.10 -15.11
CA THR A 101 -5.92 13.75 -14.94
C THR A 101 -5.56 12.47 -15.70
N GLY A 102 -6.44 11.46 -15.69
CA GLY A 102 -6.26 10.23 -16.46
C GLY A 102 -6.36 10.47 -17.97
N VAL A 103 -7.30 11.31 -18.40
CA VAL A 103 -7.45 11.73 -19.80
C VAL A 103 -6.22 12.49 -20.30
N ALA A 104 -5.74 13.47 -19.53
CA ALA A 104 -4.58 14.29 -19.88
C ALA A 104 -3.33 13.42 -20.11
N ARG A 105 -3.08 12.43 -19.24
CA ARG A 105 -1.95 11.49 -19.43
C ARG A 105 -2.08 10.60 -20.67
N HIS A 106 -3.29 10.40 -21.17
CA HIS A 106 -3.52 9.68 -22.43
C HIS A 106 -3.32 10.61 -23.64
N LEU A 107 -3.80 11.85 -23.54
CA LEU A 107 -3.70 12.87 -24.58
C LEU A 107 -2.33 13.50 -24.71
N HIS A 108 -1.46 13.39 -23.71
CA HIS A 108 -0.13 14.01 -23.69
C HIS A 108 0.92 12.98 -23.27
N PRO A 109 2.05 12.89 -24.00
CA PRO A 109 3.17 12.06 -23.57
C PRO A 109 3.78 12.61 -22.28
N ASP A 110 4.33 11.72 -21.45
CA ASP A 110 5.18 12.10 -20.32
C ASP A 110 6.57 12.56 -20.80
N ALA A 111 7.45 12.91 -19.85
CA ALA A 111 8.82 13.35 -20.14
C ALA A 111 9.67 12.28 -20.87
N SER A 112 9.23 11.02 -20.90
CA SER A 112 9.86 9.94 -21.67
C SER A 112 9.23 9.72 -23.05
N GLY A 113 8.33 10.60 -23.48
CA GLY A 113 7.60 10.47 -24.74
C GLY A 113 6.44 9.47 -24.69
N ARG A 114 6.14 8.87 -23.52
CA ARG A 114 5.16 7.78 -23.40
C ARG A 114 3.81 8.30 -22.94
N ARG A 115 2.75 7.85 -23.60
CA ARG A 115 1.36 8.15 -23.22
C ARG A 115 0.80 7.04 -22.34
N ALA A 116 -0.11 7.41 -21.43
CA ALA A 116 -0.94 6.43 -20.76
C ALA A 116 -1.94 5.79 -21.74
N GLY A 117 -2.32 4.55 -21.47
CA GLY A 117 -3.36 3.88 -22.23
C GLY A 117 -4.73 4.57 -22.08
N ARG A 118 -5.65 4.21 -22.99
CA ARG A 118 -7.04 4.72 -23.01
C ARG A 118 -7.68 4.68 -21.62
N PRO A 119 -8.42 5.74 -21.20
CA PRO A 119 -9.09 5.79 -19.91
C PRO A 119 -9.99 4.56 -19.67
N ARG A 120 -9.88 3.97 -18.48
CA ARG A 120 -10.67 2.79 -18.09
C ARG A 120 -11.67 3.15 -17.01
N THR A 121 -12.86 2.58 -17.11
CA THR A 121 -13.84 2.60 -16.02
C THR A 121 -13.38 1.65 -14.92
N GLY A 122 -13.33 2.14 -13.68
CA GLY A 122 -12.93 1.33 -12.52
C GLY A 122 -14.05 0.41 -12.05
N THR A 123 -13.88 -0.16 -10.85
CA THR A 123 -14.93 -0.87 -10.13
C THR A 123 -15.24 -0.20 -8.78
N TRP A 124 -16.45 -0.44 -8.25
CA TRP A 124 -16.86 0.03 -6.91
C TRP A 124 -15.83 -0.32 -5.82
N TRP A 125 -15.25 -1.51 -5.93
CA TRP A 125 -14.32 -2.06 -4.96
C TRP A 125 -12.94 -1.41 -5.00
N GLU A 126 -12.56 -0.82 -6.13
CA GLU A 126 -11.33 -0.04 -6.31
C GLU A 126 -11.55 1.43 -5.98
N TYR A 127 -12.80 1.88 -5.87
CA TYR A 127 -13.14 3.23 -5.44
C TYR A 127 -12.99 3.34 -3.91
N THR A 128 -11.81 3.74 -3.48
CA THR A 128 -11.42 3.81 -2.06
C THR A 128 -11.15 5.23 -1.57
N ARG A 129 -11.28 6.25 -2.43
CA ARG A 129 -10.95 7.63 -2.10
C ARG A 129 -11.93 8.59 -2.74
N ILE A 130 -12.43 9.53 -1.94
CA ILE A 130 -13.12 10.73 -2.40
C ILE A 130 -12.14 11.90 -2.27
N PRO A 131 -11.72 12.53 -3.38
CA PRO A 131 -10.82 13.67 -3.31
C PRO A 131 -11.57 14.87 -2.70
N GLY A 132 -10.99 15.48 -1.67
CA GLY A 132 -11.51 16.76 -1.17
C GLY A 132 -11.04 17.94 -2.00
N ARG A 133 -11.44 19.13 -1.58
CA ARG A 133 -10.95 20.42 -2.08
C ARG A 133 -9.83 20.96 -1.21
N ALA A 134 -8.86 21.62 -1.84
CA ALA A 134 -7.89 22.44 -1.13
C ALA A 134 -8.58 23.65 -0.44
N ARG A 135 -8.11 23.99 0.75
CA ARG A 135 -8.46 25.24 1.45
C ARG A 135 -8.20 26.42 0.52
N SER A 136 -9.12 27.38 0.51
CA SER A 136 -8.82 28.70 -0.07
C SER A 136 -7.81 29.43 0.81
N HIS A 137 -6.69 29.83 0.23
CA HIS A 137 -5.71 30.68 0.93
C HIS A 137 -6.00 32.18 0.74
N THR A 138 -6.90 32.54 -0.18
CA THR A 138 -7.30 33.93 -0.43
C THR A 138 -8.55 34.35 0.34
N THR A 139 -9.30 33.39 0.88
CA THR A 139 -10.49 33.66 1.69
C THR A 139 -10.35 32.95 3.01
N ASP A 140 -10.28 33.70 4.11
CA ASP A 140 -10.26 33.06 5.42
C ASP A 140 -11.54 32.26 5.63
N ARG A 141 -11.40 31.16 6.36
CA ARG A 141 -12.52 30.28 6.70
C ARG A 141 -13.28 29.65 5.52
N LYS A 142 -12.66 29.52 4.34
CA LYS A 142 -13.29 28.86 3.19
C LYS A 142 -12.76 27.45 2.92
N TRP A 143 -13.53 26.46 3.32
CA TRP A 143 -13.36 25.03 2.99
C TRP A 143 -14.66 24.50 2.39
N GLU A 144 -14.61 23.94 1.18
CA GLU A 144 -15.83 23.59 0.41
C GLU A 144 -16.21 22.09 0.51
N THR A 145 -15.41 21.28 1.19
CA THR A 145 -15.63 19.81 1.28
C THR A 145 -15.35 19.28 2.70
N PHE A 146 -14.40 18.37 2.88
CA PHE A 146 -14.02 17.82 4.17
C PHE A 146 -13.09 18.77 4.91
N ARG A 147 -13.35 19.01 6.19
CA ARG A 147 -12.48 19.83 7.03
C ARG A 147 -12.21 19.18 8.38
N LEU A 148 -10.98 19.35 8.86
CA LEU A 148 -10.61 19.05 10.24
C LEU A 148 -10.92 20.26 11.12
N HIS A 149 -11.65 20.02 12.20
CA HIS A 149 -12.01 20.99 13.25
C HIS A 149 -11.49 20.50 14.60
N GLY A 150 -11.46 21.39 15.59
CA GLY A 150 -10.89 21.12 16.90
C GLY A 150 -9.42 21.44 16.97
N THR A 151 -8.81 21.19 18.13
CA THR A 151 -7.38 21.43 18.36
C THR A 151 -6.71 20.19 18.94
N LEU A 152 -5.38 20.09 18.80
CA LEU A 152 -4.62 19.03 19.47
C LEU A 152 -4.70 19.16 21.00
N ALA A 153 -4.74 20.40 21.52
CA ALA A 153 -4.94 20.69 22.94
C ALA A 153 -6.32 20.20 23.43
N GLY A 154 -7.41 20.62 22.79
CA GLY A 154 -8.75 20.14 23.14
C GLY A 154 -8.91 18.62 23.01
N HIS A 155 -8.18 17.98 22.09
CA HIS A 155 -8.14 16.52 22.01
C HIS A 155 -7.38 15.88 23.19
N LEU A 156 -6.26 16.48 23.62
CA LEU A 156 -5.53 16.07 24.81
C LEU A 156 -6.39 16.22 26.07
N ASP A 157 -7.06 17.36 26.24
CA ASP A 157 -7.90 17.64 27.40
C ASP A 157 -9.06 16.65 27.50
N THR A 158 -9.72 16.37 26.38
CA THR A 158 -10.88 15.46 26.33
C THR A 158 -10.51 14.01 26.58
N PHE A 159 -9.39 13.55 26.01
CA PHE A 159 -9.00 12.14 26.03
C PHE A 159 -7.72 11.89 26.81
N ARG A 160 -7.43 12.73 27.80
CA ARG A 160 -6.25 12.61 28.66
C ARG A 160 -6.16 11.23 29.27
N HIS A 161 -4.97 10.62 29.26
CA HIS A 161 -4.75 9.38 30.01
C HIS A 161 -4.72 9.69 31.52
N PRO A 162 -5.41 8.91 32.38
CA PRO A 162 -5.44 9.18 33.84
C PRO A 162 -4.05 9.21 34.49
N ALA A 163 -3.12 8.38 34.00
CA ALA A 163 -1.73 8.34 34.49
C ALA A 163 -0.83 9.48 33.95
N LEU A 164 -1.36 10.44 33.19
CA LEU A 164 -0.57 11.56 32.65
C LEU A 164 -0.39 12.64 33.75
N PRO A 165 0.85 13.02 34.12
CA PRO A 165 1.11 13.97 35.21
C PRO A 165 0.34 15.28 35.02
N LEU A 166 -0.34 15.77 36.06
CA LEU A 166 -1.22 16.96 35.99
C LEU A 166 -0.52 18.22 35.48
N SER A 167 0.81 18.33 35.67
CA SER A 167 1.64 19.41 35.14
C SER A 167 1.70 19.47 33.60
N VAL A 168 1.39 18.37 32.92
CA VAL A 168 1.33 18.30 31.46
C VAL A 168 -0.05 18.80 31.01
N THR A 169 -0.18 20.08 30.70
CA THR A 169 -1.44 20.71 30.26
C THR A 169 -1.44 21.04 28.77
N THR A 170 -0.29 21.02 28.10
CA THR A 170 -0.17 21.40 26.69
C THR A 170 0.33 20.25 25.82
N PRO A 171 -0.01 20.26 24.51
CA PRO A 171 0.59 19.33 23.56
C PRO A 171 2.11 19.39 23.49
N ALA A 172 2.72 20.56 23.69
CA ALA A 172 4.17 20.72 23.68
C ALA A 172 4.82 19.99 24.86
N GLN A 173 4.29 20.15 26.08
CA GLN A 173 4.77 19.42 27.26
C GLN A 173 4.62 17.91 27.09
N ALA A 174 3.48 17.44 26.57
CA ALA A 174 3.28 16.02 26.29
C ALA A 174 4.27 15.45 25.25
N ALA A 175 4.85 16.30 24.38
CA ALA A 175 5.88 15.88 23.41
C ALA A 175 7.27 15.74 24.03
N GLY A 176 7.52 16.40 25.16
CA GLY A 176 8.75 16.26 25.92
C GLY A 176 8.82 15.00 26.78
N LEU A 177 7.73 14.23 26.87
CA LEU A 177 7.68 13.03 27.71
C LEU A 177 8.53 11.89 27.14
N PRO A 178 9.09 11.03 28.02
CA PRO A 178 9.80 9.82 27.61
C PRO A 178 9.00 8.94 26.64
N PRO A 179 9.66 8.31 25.65
CA PRO A 179 9.00 7.37 24.74
C PRO A 179 8.29 6.25 25.51
N GLY A 180 7.04 5.95 25.13
CA GLY A 180 6.26 4.86 25.73
C GLY A 180 5.25 5.32 26.77
N MET A 181 5.34 6.56 27.28
CA MET A 181 4.28 7.13 28.11
C MET A 181 2.94 7.20 27.37
N ARG A 182 1.87 6.83 28.07
CA ARG A 182 0.51 6.89 27.54
C ARG A 182 -0.04 8.31 27.73
N VAL A 183 -0.16 9.04 26.63
CA VAL A 183 -0.67 10.42 26.64
C VAL A 183 -2.21 10.47 26.61
N LEU A 184 -2.84 9.55 25.88
CA LEU A 184 -4.29 9.54 25.65
C LEU A 184 -4.95 8.23 26.10
N ALA A 185 -6.18 8.32 26.61
CA ALA A 185 -7.12 7.23 26.86
C ALA A 185 -8.39 7.41 26.01
N GLN A 186 -8.28 7.17 24.69
CA GLN A 186 -9.39 7.34 23.76
C GLN A 186 -10.36 6.13 23.78
N PRO A 187 -11.64 6.29 24.15
CA PRO A 187 -12.60 5.19 24.27
C PRO A 187 -12.84 4.51 22.92
N ARG A 188 -13.13 3.20 22.89
CA ARG A 188 -13.34 2.43 21.63
C ARG A 188 -14.38 3.08 20.71
N ARG A 189 -15.47 3.60 21.30
CA ARG A 189 -16.44 4.46 20.63
C ARG A 189 -16.10 5.90 20.99
N MET A 190 -15.66 6.67 20.01
CA MET A 190 -15.40 8.10 20.18
C MET A 190 -16.73 8.85 20.05
N PRO A 191 -17.13 9.68 21.02
CA PRO A 191 -18.32 10.51 20.89
C PRO A 191 -18.13 11.51 19.74
N ALA A 192 -19.19 11.75 18.98
CA ALA A 192 -19.21 12.85 18.01
C ALA A 192 -19.36 14.16 18.79
N PRO A 193 -18.46 15.14 18.63
CA PRO A 193 -18.66 16.44 19.24
C PRO A 193 -19.93 17.08 18.69
N ALA A 194 -20.64 17.81 19.53
CA ALA A 194 -21.77 18.62 19.10
C ALA A 194 -21.27 19.82 18.28
N ARG A 195 -22.11 20.31 17.38
CA ARG A 195 -21.84 21.57 16.69
C ARG A 195 -21.84 22.70 17.73
N PRO A 196 -20.87 23.64 17.70
CA PRO A 196 -20.89 24.79 18.60
C PRO A 196 -22.18 25.58 18.47
N THR A 197 -22.76 25.97 19.61
CA THR A 197 -23.96 26.79 19.73
C THR A 197 -23.65 28.08 20.50
N GLY A 198 -24.49 29.10 20.36
CA GLY A 198 -24.35 30.39 21.05
C GLY A 198 -23.81 31.52 20.16
N GLY A 199 -23.67 32.72 20.75
CA GLY A 199 -23.13 33.90 20.11
C GLY A 199 -21.62 34.06 20.37
N ILE A 200 -20.85 34.27 19.32
CA ILE A 200 -19.43 34.62 19.38
C ILE A 200 -19.31 36.13 19.18
N PRO A 201 -18.77 36.89 20.15
CA PRO A 201 -18.50 38.31 19.97
C PRO A 201 -17.61 38.54 18.74
N THR A 202 -17.98 39.49 17.88
CA THR A 202 -17.18 39.82 16.69
C THR A 202 -16.13 40.90 16.97
N GLY A 203 -16.11 41.45 18.19
CA GLY A 203 -15.25 42.59 18.56
C GLY A 203 -15.69 43.91 17.91
N THR A 204 -16.82 43.92 17.22
CA THR A 204 -17.41 45.10 16.59
C THR A 204 -18.69 45.47 17.32
N THR A 205 -19.01 46.76 17.36
CA THR A 205 -20.27 47.25 17.88
C THR A 205 -21.22 47.63 16.74
N ASP A 206 -22.52 47.63 17.00
CA ASP A 206 -23.51 48.19 16.08
C ASP A 206 -23.57 49.73 16.21
N THR A 207 -24.45 50.35 15.43
CA THR A 207 -24.69 51.80 15.42
C THR A 207 -25.13 52.35 16.78
N HIS A 208 -25.62 51.50 17.69
CA HIS A 208 -26.03 51.85 19.05
C HIS A 208 -24.97 51.46 20.09
N ARG A 209 -23.72 51.21 19.66
CA ARG A 209 -22.60 50.75 20.51
C ARG A 209 -22.85 49.41 21.20
N ARG A 210 -23.82 48.61 20.77
CA ARG A 210 -24.04 47.27 21.34
C ARG A 210 -23.07 46.27 20.72
N PRO A 211 -22.50 45.33 21.48
CA PRO A 211 -21.61 44.31 20.93
C PRO A 211 -22.34 43.47 19.88
N ARG A 212 -21.78 43.38 18.68
CA ARG A 212 -22.24 42.44 17.66
C ARG A 212 -21.71 41.05 17.98
N GLY A 213 -22.59 40.07 17.83
CA GLY A 213 -22.26 38.65 17.88
C GLY A 213 -22.59 37.98 16.56
N ARG A 214 -21.88 36.91 16.24
CA ARG A 214 -22.28 35.96 15.19
C ARG A 214 -22.60 34.61 15.80
N ALA A 215 -23.45 33.82 15.15
CA ALA A 215 -23.65 32.44 15.59
C ALA A 215 -22.33 31.66 15.57
N ALA A 216 -22.13 30.84 16.60
CA ALA A 216 -21.03 29.89 16.66
C ALA A 216 -21.15 28.89 15.49
N THR A 217 -20.01 28.54 14.94
CA THR A 217 -19.88 27.60 13.83
C THR A 217 -18.83 26.57 14.16
N TRP A 218 -18.65 25.57 13.31
CA TRP A 218 -17.53 24.64 13.46
C TRP A 218 -16.15 25.31 13.45
N PHE A 219 -16.01 26.55 12.95
CA PHE A 219 -14.75 27.31 13.07
C PHE A 219 -14.38 27.65 14.52
N ASP A 220 -15.37 27.67 15.40
CA ASP A 220 -15.24 28.02 16.82
C ASP A 220 -15.06 26.77 17.70
N HIS A 221 -15.06 25.57 17.10
CA HIS A 221 -14.84 24.32 17.81
C HIS A 221 -13.36 24.16 18.20
N THR A 222 -13.06 24.30 19.49
CA THR A 222 -11.71 24.15 20.06
C THR A 222 -11.46 22.78 20.70
N GLY A 223 -12.50 21.95 20.85
CA GLY A 223 -12.45 20.65 21.50
C GLY A 223 -11.74 19.55 20.68
N PRO A 224 -12.13 18.27 20.83
CA PRO A 224 -11.42 17.18 20.20
C PRO A 224 -11.50 17.22 18.67
N LEU A 225 -10.39 16.81 18.05
CA LEU A 225 -10.27 16.75 16.59
C LEU A 225 -11.37 15.91 15.93
N THR A 226 -12.03 16.49 14.94
CA THR A 226 -13.13 15.86 14.20
C THR A 226 -13.12 16.29 12.74
N VAL A 227 -13.43 15.37 11.82
CA VAL A 227 -13.62 15.70 10.41
C VAL A 227 -15.10 15.94 10.16
N VAL A 228 -15.43 17.10 9.61
CA VAL A 228 -16.79 17.49 9.29
C VAL A 228 -16.95 17.61 7.78
N PHE A 229 -18.05 17.07 7.27
CA PHE A 229 -18.56 17.35 5.95
C PHE A 229 -19.96 17.95 6.10
N VAL A 230 -20.08 19.22 5.75
CA VAL A 230 -21.36 19.93 5.65
C VAL A 230 -21.94 19.55 4.29
N GLY A 231 -23.10 18.89 4.29
CA GLY A 231 -23.68 18.21 3.12
C GLY A 231 -24.04 19.12 1.93
N GLY A 232 -24.61 18.50 0.89
CA GLY A 232 -25.15 19.22 -0.28
C GLY A 232 -26.37 20.11 0.05
N PRO A 233 -26.84 20.92 -0.92
CA PRO A 233 -27.83 21.98 -0.69
C PRO A 233 -29.21 21.52 -0.16
N THR A 234 -29.54 20.22 -0.25
CA THR A 234 -30.81 19.62 0.24
C THR A 234 -30.69 18.98 1.64
N GLY A 235 -29.60 19.27 2.37
CA GLY A 235 -28.91 18.41 3.34
C GLY A 235 -29.68 17.79 4.51
N ARG A 236 -29.36 16.50 4.79
CA ARG A 236 -29.68 15.74 6.02
C ARG A 236 -28.74 16.05 7.20
N GLY A 237 -28.31 17.31 7.35
CA GLY A 237 -27.36 17.78 8.38
C GLY A 237 -25.88 17.45 8.12
N ASP A 238 -25.00 17.74 9.08
CA ASP A 238 -23.54 17.52 8.97
C ASP A 238 -23.17 16.04 9.14
N ILE A 239 -22.16 15.56 8.41
CA ILE A 239 -21.48 14.30 8.71
C ILE A 239 -20.27 14.63 9.60
N VAL A 240 -20.34 14.23 10.88
CA VAL A 240 -19.27 14.46 11.87
C VAL A 240 -18.55 13.16 12.16
N LEU A 241 -17.25 13.12 11.91
CA LEU A 241 -16.40 11.93 11.97
C LEU A 241 -15.26 12.15 12.98
N PRO A 242 -15.40 11.65 14.23
CA PRO A 242 -14.35 11.76 15.24
C PRO A 242 -13.04 11.16 14.76
N VAL A 243 -11.94 11.88 15.00
CA VAL A 243 -10.60 11.41 14.69
C VAL A 243 -10.05 10.62 15.87
N ARG A 244 -9.56 9.40 15.62
CA ARG A 244 -8.75 8.66 16.60
C ARG A 244 -7.28 8.92 16.35
N LEU A 245 -6.59 9.56 17.28
CA LEU A 245 -5.15 9.80 17.15
C LEU A 245 -4.36 8.50 17.43
N PRO A 246 -3.37 8.16 16.60
CA PRO A 246 -2.52 6.99 16.83
C PRO A 246 -1.73 7.13 18.13
N GLN A 247 -1.69 6.05 18.90
CA GLN A 247 -0.99 5.97 20.18
C GLN A 247 0.30 5.13 20.06
N GLY A 248 1.22 5.29 21.01
CA GLY A 248 2.47 4.52 21.11
C GLY A 248 3.72 5.39 21.20
N ALA A 249 4.86 4.74 21.43
CA ALA A 249 6.14 5.41 21.62
C ALA A 249 6.49 6.34 20.44
N GLY A 250 6.88 7.59 20.75
CA GLY A 250 7.29 8.59 19.77
C GLY A 250 6.19 9.12 18.85
N ARG A 251 4.92 8.76 19.08
CA ARG A 251 3.79 9.25 18.25
C ARG A 251 3.42 10.70 18.54
N TRP A 252 3.57 11.15 19.77
CA TRP A 252 3.09 12.48 20.14
C TRP A 252 3.87 13.63 19.48
N PRO A 253 5.22 13.63 19.42
CA PRO A 253 5.96 14.62 18.63
C PRO A 253 5.59 14.63 17.13
N TYR A 254 5.28 13.45 16.57
CA TYR A 254 4.76 13.33 15.19
C TYR A 254 3.39 14.00 15.04
N LEU A 255 2.48 13.83 16.02
CA LEU A 255 1.16 14.47 16.01
C LEU A 255 1.28 15.99 16.18
N LEU A 256 2.12 16.45 17.10
CA LEU A 256 2.40 17.87 17.32
C LEU A 256 2.87 18.55 16.01
N HIS A 257 3.83 17.94 15.30
CA HIS A 257 4.35 18.48 14.04
C HIS A 257 3.26 18.75 12.99
N TYR A 258 2.24 17.89 12.92
CA TYR A 258 1.21 17.96 11.89
C TYR A 258 -0.08 18.68 12.32
N LEU A 259 -0.44 18.60 13.61
CA LEU A 259 -1.78 18.97 14.09
C LEU A 259 -1.77 20.20 15.01
N ASN A 260 -0.61 20.70 15.42
CA ASN A 260 -0.53 21.87 16.30
C ASN A 260 -0.83 23.19 15.58
N ASP A 261 -0.63 23.24 14.25
CA ASP A 261 -0.83 24.44 13.44
C ASP A 261 -1.90 24.20 12.36
N PRO A 262 -3.17 24.59 12.61
CA PRO A 262 -4.25 24.48 11.65
C PRO A 262 -4.05 25.30 10.37
N ALA A 263 -3.22 26.35 10.38
CA ALA A 263 -3.00 27.18 9.20
C ALA A 263 -2.30 26.39 8.07
N ARG A 264 -1.53 25.37 8.44
CA ARG A 264 -0.83 24.48 7.49
C ARG A 264 -1.72 23.41 6.86
N TRP A 265 -2.94 23.22 7.37
CA TRP A 265 -3.86 22.23 6.84
C TRP A 265 -4.38 22.68 5.47
N HIS A 266 -4.22 21.81 4.48
CA HIS A 266 -4.49 22.17 3.09
C HIS A 266 -5.70 21.45 2.51
N LYS A 267 -5.78 20.13 2.63
CA LYS A 267 -6.77 19.32 1.91
C LYS A 267 -7.00 18.03 2.67
N ILE A 268 -8.22 17.52 2.68
CA ILE A 268 -8.53 16.19 3.19
C ILE A 268 -9.11 15.34 2.07
N ASP A 269 -8.48 14.20 1.79
CA ASP A 269 -9.12 13.14 1.02
C ASP A 269 -9.77 12.15 2.00
N LEU A 270 -11.06 11.83 1.80
CA LEU A 270 -11.73 10.80 2.57
C LEU A 270 -11.45 9.44 1.96
N VAL A 271 -10.86 8.54 2.74
CA VAL A 271 -10.37 7.23 2.28
C VAL A 271 -11.07 6.12 3.04
N ARG A 272 -11.38 5.03 2.35
CA ARG A 272 -11.84 3.77 2.95
C ARG A 272 -10.90 2.63 2.60
N ARG A 273 -10.63 1.76 3.56
CA ARG A 273 -9.84 0.53 3.40
C ARG A 273 -10.71 -0.64 3.78
N ARG A 274 -10.65 -1.72 3.01
CA ARG A 274 -11.35 -2.96 3.38
C ARG A 274 -10.82 -3.46 4.71
N ASP A 275 -11.73 -3.68 5.63
CA ASP A 275 -11.44 -4.18 6.96
C ASP A 275 -12.58 -5.08 7.44
N PRO A 276 -12.42 -6.41 7.37
CA PRO A 276 -13.45 -7.36 7.80
C PRO A 276 -13.84 -7.24 9.28
N ALA A 277 -12.97 -6.66 10.11
CA ALA A 277 -13.25 -6.46 11.52
C ALA A 277 -14.02 -5.14 11.77
N ALA A 278 -14.06 -4.24 10.79
CA ALA A 278 -14.79 -2.99 10.91
C ALA A 278 -16.29 -3.19 10.57
N PRO A 279 -17.21 -2.50 11.28
CA PRO A 279 -18.61 -2.47 10.91
C PRO A 279 -18.81 -2.01 9.45
N GLY A 280 -19.58 -2.77 8.66
CA GLY A 280 -19.77 -2.50 7.22
C GLY A 280 -18.61 -2.96 6.32
N GLY A 281 -17.56 -3.59 6.88
CA GLY A 281 -16.43 -4.14 6.12
C GLY A 281 -15.41 -3.09 5.65
N TRP A 282 -15.50 -1.86 6.15
CA TRP A 282 -14.64 -0.73 5.79
C TRP A 282 -14.15 0.02 7.03
N ALA A 283 -12.84 0.27 7.08
CA ALA A 283 -12.23 1.27 7.95
C ALA A 283 -12.10 2.58 7.18
N TYR A 284 -12.32 3.72 7.85
CA TYR A 284 -12.28 5.05 7.23
C TYR A 284 -11.11 5.86 7.77
N GLU A 285 -10.49 6.64 6.90
CA GLU A 285 -9.34 7.49 7.20
C GLU A 285 -9.52 8.85 6.52
N ALA A 286 -9.10 9.92 7.17
CA ALA A 286 -8.87 11.21 6.55
C ALA A 286 -7.38 11.34 6.23
N HIS A 287 -7.05 11.52 4.95
CA HIS A 287 -5.69 11.78 4.50
C HIS A 287 -5.52 13.30 4.44
N LEU A 288 -5.03 13.87 5.53
CA LEU A 288 -4.84 15.30 5.68
C LEU A 288 -3.49 15.70 5.07
N MET A 289 -3.57 16.52 4.03
CA MET A 289 -2.47 17.14 3.33
C MET A 289 -2.05 18.42 4.06
N ILE A 290 -0.75 18.57 4.27
CA ILE A 290 -0.17 19.63 5.10
C ILE A 290 0.94 20.33 4.32
N LEU A 291 0.89 21.67 4.31
CA LEU A 291 1.90 22.55 3.69
C LEU A 291 3.17 22.65 4.56
N ALA A 292 3.72 21.51 4.94
CA ALA A 292 4.94 21.40 5.71
C ALA A 292 5.79 20.25 5.15
N PRO A 293 7.12 20.24 5.41
CA PRO A 293 7.93 19.07 5.19
C PRO A 293 7.43 17.89 6.03
N GLY A 294 7.79 16.68 5.61
CA GLY A 294 7.50 15.49 6.40
C GLY A 294 8.21 15.51 7.75
N TYR A 295 7.57 14.95 8.77
CA TYR A 295 8.17 14.79 10.09
C TYR A 295 9.43 13.90 10.03
N ALA A 296 10.50 14.36 10.66
CA ALA A 296 11.70 13.58 10.96
C ALA A 296 11.98 13.69 12.47
N SER A 297 12.17 12.55 13.15
CA SER A 297 12.46 12.54 14.58
C SER A 297 13.77 13.27 14.89
N PRO A 298 13.97 13.81 16.11
CA PRO A 298 15.25 14.37 16.53
C PRO A 298 16.43 13.44 16.24
N THR A 299 16.33 12.16 16.62
CA THR A 299 17.35 11.13 16.32
C THR A 299 17.63 10.99 14.84
N THR A 300 16.60 11.02 13.98
CA THR A 300 16.77 10.95 12.52
C THR A 300 17.49 12.18 11.99
N ARG A 301 17.14 13.38 12.49
CA ARG A 301 17.80 14.63 12.10
C ARG A 301 19.27 14.65 12.53
N THR A 302 19.57 14.25 13.76
CA THR A 302 20.94 14.12 14.27
C THR A 302 21.75 13.14 13.41
N ARG A 303 21.23 11.94 13.16
CA ARG A 303 21.89 10.96 12.29
C ARG A 303 22.19 11.53 10.91
N ARG A 304 21.23 12.21 10.29
CA ARG A 304 21.43 12.82 8.97
C ARG A 304 22.48 13.94 9.01
N ARG A 305 22.51 14.77 10.05
CA ARG A 305 23.56 15.79 10.20
C ARG A 305 24.95 15.16 10.32
N GLN A 306 25.09 14.12 11.14
CA GLN A 306 26.35 13.36 11.29
C GLN A 306 26.76 12.67 9.98
N ALA A 307 25.81 12.09 9.26
CA ALA A 307 26.08 11.47 7.96
C ALA A 307 26.48 12.52 6.91
N ALA A 308 25.87 13.71 6.94
CA ALA A 308 26.18 14.80 6.02
C ALA A 308 27.60 15.35 6.19
N THR A 309 28.15 15.32 7.42
CA THR A 309 29.56 15.65 7.68
C THR A 309 30.52 14.53 7.28
N GLY A 310 30.00 13.33 7.01
CA GLY A 310 30.78 12.20 6.52
C GLY A 310 31.30 12.48 5.12
N GLN A 311 32.58 12.84 5.02
CA GLN A 311 33.30 13.06 3.77
C GLN A 311 33.68 11.73 3.11
N ARG A 312 32.65 10.95 2.73
CA ARG A 312 32.82 9.64 2.08
C ARG A 312 32.09 9.58 0.75
N VAL A 313 32.69 8.84 -0.18
CA VAL A 313 32.09 8.44 -1.45
C VAL A 313 32.06 6.92 -1.53
N GLY A 314 30.98 6.37 -2.06
CA GLY A 314 30.82 4.92 -2.12
C GLY A 314 30.15 4.38 -3.37
N GLY A 315 30.47 3.13 -3.68
CA GLY A 315 29.82 2.30 -4.67
C GLY A 315 28.84 1.33 -4.01
N VAL A 316 27.71 1.10 -4.66
CA VAL A 316 26.69 0.15 -4.25
C VAL A 316 26.58 -0.89 -5.36
N ASP A 317 26.80 -2.15 -5.00
CA ASP A 317 26.51 -3.29 -5.86
C ASP A 317 25.18 -3.92 -5.41
N GLY A 318 24.16 -3.77 -6.23
CA GLY A 318 22.86 -4.37 -6.00
C GLY A 318 22.78 -5.74 -6.67
N ASN A 319 22.36 -6.76 -5.94
CA ASN A 319 22.09 -8.08 -6.49
C ASN A 319 20.69 -8.57 -6.12
N VAL A 320 20.28 -9.72 -6.65
CA VAL A 320 19.00 -10.39 -6.40
C VAL A 320 18.86 -10.82 -4.94
N SER A 321 19.96 -11.24 -4.30
CA SER A 321 19.97 -11.83 -2.96
C SER A 321 20.68 -10.99 -1.89
N ASN A 322 21.48 -10.00 -2.29
CA ASN A 322 22.24 -9.15 -1.38
C ASN A 322 22.42 -7.75 -1.96
N LEU A 323 22.93 -6.84 -1.13
CA LEU A 323 23.42 -5.53 -1.55
C LEU A 323 24.75 -5.29 -0.83
N ALA A 324 25.80 -5.02 -1.58
CA ALA A 324 27.10 -4.65 -1.04
C ALA A 324 27.31 -3.13 -1.20
N VAL A 325 27.91 -2.51 -0.21
CA VAL A 325 28.32 -1.11 -0.26
C VAL A 325 29.78 -1.03 0.15
N VAL A 326 30.56 -0.28 -0.61
CA VAL A 326 31.96 0.02 -0.28
C VAL A 326 32.13 1.52 -0.39
N SER A 327 32.82 2.12 0.58
CA SER A 327 33.08 3.56 0.62
C SER A 327 34.47 3.87 1.15
N LEU A 328 35.00 5.01 0.75
CA LEU A 328 36.29 5.54 1.16
C LEU A 328 36.18 7.07 1.38
N PRO A 329 37.15 7.71 2.05
CA PRO A 329 37.18 9.17 2.18
C PRO A 329 37.17 9.87 0.82
N THR A 330 36.54 11.03 0.72
CA THR A 330 36.48 11.82 -0.52
C THR A 330 37.85 12.31 -0.98
N THR A 331 38.77 12.50 -0.04
CA THR A 331 40.16 12.91 -0.30
C THR A 331 41.01 11.82 -0.91
N LEU A 332 40.55 10.56 -0.84
CA LEU A 332 41.31 9.35 -1.19
C LEU A 332 42.58 9.13 -0.35
N ASN A 333 42.82 9.97 0.67
CA ASN A 333 43.95 9.81 1.58
C ASN A 333 43.61 8.72 2.62
N PRO A 334 44.43 7.65 2.75
CA PRO A 334 44.23 6.63 3.77
C PRO A 334 44.19 7.16 5.21
N ASP A 335 44.89 8.26 5.49
CA ASP A 335 44.96 8.87 6.82
C ASP A 335 43.63 9.53 7.23
N ASP A 336 42.82 9.95 6.25
CA ASP A 336 41.49 10.52 6.48
C ASP A 336 40.42 9.44 6.76
N GLY A 337 40.84 8.16 6.75
CA GLY A 337 40.07 7.02 7.20
C GLY A 337 40.12 5.81 6.26
N GLY A 338 40.03 4.62 6.84
CA GLY A 338 40.07 3.37 6.07
C GLY A 338 38.86 3.16 5.15
N VAL A 339 38.99 2.17 4.26
CA VAL A 339 37.87 1.65 3.45
C VAL A 339 36.83 1.01 4.37
N CYS A 340 35.55 1.32 4.13
CA CYS A 340 34.43 0.75 4.86
C CYS A 340 33.56 -0.04 3.89
N SER A 341 33.22 -1.29 4.24
CA SER A 341 32.39 -2.17 3.43
C SER A 341 31.29 -2.82 4.26
N ASP A 342 30.06 -2.77 3.76
CA ASP A 342 28.92 -3.49 4.32
C ASP A 342 28.32 -4.43 3.29
N ARG A 343 27.85 -5.60 3.76
CA ARG A 343 27.07 -6.55 2.96
C ARG A 343 25.73 -6.82 3.62
N ILE A 344 24.68 -6.35 2.97
CA ILE A 344 23.31 -6.56 3.41
C ILE A 344 22.79 -7.88 2.84
N THR A 345 22.46 -8.80 3.74
CA THR A 345 21.75 -10.05 3.44
C THR A 345 20.45 -10.15 4.24
N LEU A 346 19.67 -11.21 4.00
CA LEU A 346 18.56 -11.55 4.88
C LEU A 346 19.10 -12.34 6.06
N THR A 347 18.81 -11.92 7.28
CA THR A 347 19.17 -12.71 8.47
C THR A 347 18.41 -14.04 8.49
N GLU A 348 18.90 -15.04 9.21
CA GLU A 348 18.21 -16.33 9.33
C GLU A 348 16.78 -16.18 9.86
N GLN A 349 16.59 -15.28 10.84
CA GLN A 349 15.28 -14.94 11.37
C GLN A 349 14.35 -14.35 10.29
N GLU A 350 14.87 -13.46 9.44
CA GLU A 350 14.11 -12.89 8.32
C GLU A 350 13.75 -13.96 7.28
N GLN A 351 14.70 -14.85 6.96
CA GLN A 351 14.48 -15.97 6.05
C GLN A 351 13.38 -16.90 6.57
N HIS A 352 13.44 -17.26 7.86
CA HIS A 352 12.43 -18.08 8.52
C HIS A 352 11.05 -17.39 8.52
N ALA A 353 10.99 -16.10 8.87
CA ALA A 353 9.75 -15.33 8.87
C ALA A 353 9.11 -15.27 7.48
N LEU A 354 9.93 -15.09 6.42
CA LEU A 354 9.48 -15.10 5.03
C LEU A 354 8.97 -16.49 4.60
N ALA A 355 9.65 -17.56 5.00
CA ALA A 355 9.22 -18.93 4.73
C ALA A 355 7.86 -19.23 5.38
N THR A 356 7.71 -18.90 6.67
CA THR A 356 6.46 -19.01 7.42
C THR A 356 5.35 -18.17 6.78
N GLY A 357 5.65 -16.91 6.42
CA GLY A 357 4.71 -16.02 5.73
C GLY A 357 4.21 -16.59 4.40
N ARG A 358 5.11 -17.20 3.61
CA ARG A 358 4.75 -17.87 2.34
C ARG A 358 3.86 -19.09 2.56
N THR A 359 4.14 -19.91 3.57
CA THR A 359 3.29 -21.05 3.91
C THR A 359 1.90 -20.60 4.33
N LYS A 360 1.79 -19.57 5.17
CA LYS A 360 0.50 -18.94 5.53
C LYS A 360 -0.23 -18.39 4.29
N ALA A 361 0.47 -17.69 3.40
CA ALA A 361 -0.11 -17.15 2.16
C ALA A 361 -0.66 -18.25 1.25
N ARG A 362 0.08 -19.34 1.05
CA ARG A 362 -0.40 -20.52 0.30
C ARG A 362 -1.63 -21.13 0.97
N GLY A 363 -1.64 -21.27 2.29
CA GLY A 363 -2.78 -21.76 3.07
C GLY A 363 -4.05 -20.93 2.84
N ARG A 364 -3.91 -19.60 2.88
CA ARG A 364 -5.03 -18.66 2.60
C ARG A 364 -5.51 -18.73 1.17
N GLN A 365 -4.60 -18.80 0.19
CA GLN A 365 -4.98 -18.97 -1.21
C GLN A 365 -5.77 -20.27 -1.42
N ARG A 366 -5.30 -21.38 -0.83
CA ARG A 366 -6.02 -22.66 -0.86
C ARG A 366 -7.40 -22.54 -0.19
N ALA A 367 -7.52 -21.82 0.91
CA ALA A 367 -8.80 -21.60 1.58
C ALA A 367 -9.77 -20.74 0.72
N LEU A 368 -9.27 -19.74 -0.01
CA LEU A 368 -10.05 -18.98 -0.98
C LEU A 368 -10.56 -19.89 -2.11
N ASP A 369 -9.68 -20.71 -2.66
CA ASP A 369 -10.03 -21.63 -3.74
C ASP A 369 -11.04 -22.68 -3.28
N ARG A 370 -10.88 -23.25 -2.07
CA ARG A 370 -11.85 -24.18 -1.47
C ARG A 370 -13.21 -23.53 -1.27
N SER A 371 -13.26 -22.33 -0.70
CA SER A 371 -14.52 -21.61 -0.48
C SER A 371 -15.22 -21.30 -1.80
N ARG A 372 -14.49 -20.88 -2.82
CA ARG A 372 -15.04 -20.65 -4.17
C ARG A 372 -15.58 -21.93 -4.80
N ARG A 373 -14.86 -23.05 -4.70
CA ARG A 373 -15.30 -24.36 -5.21
C ARG A 373 -16.57 -24.83 -4.52
N ALA A 374 -16.67 -24.67 -3.21
CA ALA A 374 -17.85 -25.05 -2.45
C ALA A 374 -19.11 -24.30 -2.88
N THR A 375 -19.00 -23.02 -3.26
CA THR A 375 -20.14 -22.23 -3.75
C THR A 375 -20.41 -22.41 -5.25
N ASN A 376 -19.49 -23.02 -6.00
CA ASN A 376 -19.61 -23.21 -7.45
C ASN A 376 -19.17 -24.64 -7.87
N PRO A 377 -19.67 -25.71 -7.23
CA PRO A 377 -19.15 -27.07 -7.45
C PRO A 377 -19.26 -27.53 -8.91
N GLN A 378 -20.33 -27.16 -9.61
CA GLN A 378 -20.59 -27.46 -11.00
C GLN A 378 -19.51 -26.94 -11.97
N GLN A 379 -18.74 -25.92 -11.55
CA GLN A 379 -17.67 -25.34 -12.35
C GLN A 379 -16.35 -26.10 -12.25
N TYR A 380 -16.26 -27.13 -11.40
CA TYR A 380 -15.03 -27.89 -11.16
C TYR A 380 -15.24 -29.37 -11.46
N GLN A 381 -14.16 -30.02 -11.89
CA GLN A 381 -14.13 -31.47 -12.10
C GLN A 381 -13.77 -32.18 -10.79
N ARG A 382 -14.11 -33.47 -10.71
CA ARG A 382 -13.55 -34.35 -9.66
C ARG A 382 -12.04 -34.51 -9.91
N SER A 383 -11.25 -34.50 -8.85
CA SER A 383 -9.81 -34.77 -8.96
C SER A 383 -9.54 -36.22 -9.32
N ARG A 384 -8.32 -36.54 -9.80
CA ARG A 384 -7.89 -37.92 -10.08
C ARG A 384 -8.13 -38.85 -8.89
N ARG A 385 -7.80 -38.40 -7.67
CA ARG A 385 -8.05 -39.15 -6.43
C ARG A 385 -9.54 -39.36 -6.12
N GLN A 386 -10.40 -38.38 -6.44
CA GLN A 386 -11.83 -38.53 -6.27
C GLN A 386 -12.41 -39.56 -7.25
N LYS A 387 -11.96 -39.53 -8.52
CA LYS A 387 -12.34 -40.51 -9.54
C LYS A 387 -11.89 -41.93 -9.17
N ALA A 388 -10.59 -42.11 -8.88
CA ALA A 388 -10.04 -43.41 -8.48
C ALA A 388 -10.76 -44.00 -7.26
N ARG A 389 -11.12 -43.17 -6.28
CA ARG A 389 -11.90 -43.64 -5.12
C ARG A 389 -13.31 -44.10 -5.52
N ASP A 390 -13.96 -43.39 -6.43
CA ASP A 390 -15.29 -43.79 -6.89
C ASP A 390 -15.22 -45.08 -7.72
N GLU A 391 -14.18 -45.24 -8.55
CA GLU A 391 -13.87 -46.48 -9.29
C GLU A 391 -13.63 -47.65 -8.33
N HIS A 392 -12.80 -47.48 -7.29
CA HIS A 392 -12.57 -48.51 -6.28
C HIS A 392 -13.85 -48.89 -5.52
N ARG A 393 -14.73 -47.92 -5.25
CA ARG A 393 -16.01 -48.19 -4.57
C ARG A 393 -16.96 -48.96 -5.46
N GLN A 394 -17.05 -48.57 -6.73
CA GLN A 394 -17.86 -49.27 -7.73
C GLN A 394 -17.39 -50.72 -7.92
N ALA A 395 -16.08 -50.95 -8.00
CA ALA A 395 -15.50 -52.29 -8.06
C ALA A 395 -15.84 -53.14 -6.82
N ALA A 396 -16.06 -52.51 -5.66
CA ALA A 396 -16.49 -53.16 -4.42
C ALA A 396 -18.03 -53.22 -4.24
N GLY A 397 -18.82 -52.92 -5.28
CA GLY A 397 -20.29 -52.91 -5.20
C GLY A 397 -20.88 -51.79 -4.34
N LEU A 398 -20.07 -50.79 -3.95
CA LEU A 398 -20.50 -49.68 -3.11
C LEU A 398 -20.88 -48.46 -3.96
N PRO A 399 -21.90 -47.68 -3.55
CA PRO A 399 -22.29 -46.46 -4.27
C PRO A 399 -21.17 -45.41 -4.23
N PRO A 400 -21.06 -44.55 -5.28
CA PRO A 400 -20.09 -43.46 -5.33
C PRO A 400 -20.24 -42.53 -4.12
N LYS A 401 -19.11 -42.00 -3.62
CA LYS A 401 -19.16 -41.10 -2.47
C LYS A 401 -19.72 -39.75 -2.90
N ALA A 402 -20.72 -39.23 -2.18
CA ALA A 402 -21.21 -37.88 -2.42
C ALA A 402 -20.06 -36.86 -2.26
N VAL A 403 -19.74 -36.13 -3.33
CA VAL A 403 -18.69 -35.11 -3.34
C VAL A 403 -19.36 -33.73 -3.31
N THR A 404 -19.38 -33.11 -2.13
CA THR A 404 -19.90 -31.75 -1.94
C THR A 404 -18.96 -30.68 -2.49
N VAL A 405 -17.65 -30.91 -2.47
CA VAL A 405 -16.64 -29.97 -3.00
C VAL A 405 -15.66 -30.68 -3.93
N PRO A 406 -15.80 -30.51 -5.26
CA PRO A 406 -14.84 -31.08 -6.21
C PRO A 406 -13.44 -30.47 -6.02
N THR A 407 -12.41 -31.32 -6.00
CA THR A 407 -11.02 -30.88 -5.79
C THR A 407 -10.19 -30.83 -7.07
N GLY A 408 -10.77 -31.19 -8.21
CA GLY A 408 -10.11 -31.15 -9.51
C GLY A 408 -10.00 -29.74 -10.11
N PRO A 409 -9.47 -29.66 -11.33
CA PRO A 409 -9.35 -28.39 -12.06
C PRO A 409 -10.73 -27.82 -12.39
N ARG A 410 -10.76 -26.52 -12.69
CA ARG A 410 -11.96 -25.85 -13.21
C ARG A 410 -12.26 -26.39 -14.60
N ARG A 411 -13.54 -26.50 -14.95
CA ARG A 411 -13.96 -26.87 -16.32
C ARG A 411 -13.55 -25.75 -17.29
N THR A 412 -12.88 -26.15 -18.37
CA THR A 412 -12.43 -25.28 -19.45
C THR A 412 -13.00 -25.74 -20.78
N THR A 413 -13.11 -24.82 -21.73
CA THR A 413 -13.32 -25.11 -23.14
C THR A 413 -12.07 -25.77 -23.75
N ALA A 414 -12.18 -26.29 -24.98
CA ALA A 414 -11.04 -26.85 -25.71
C ALA A 414 -9.86 -25.87 -25.85
N THR A 415 -10.14 -24.56 -25.90
CA THR A 415 -9.13 -23.48 -25.97
C THR A 415 -8.51 -23.13 -24.61
N GLY A 416 -8.77 -23.91 -23.56
CA GLY A 416 -8.24 -23.66 -22.20
C GLY A 416 -8.93 -22.52 -21.44
N LYS A 417 -9.90 -21.83 -22.05
CA LYS A 417 -10.66 -20.76 -21.38
C LYS A 417 -11.69 -21.35 -20.40
N PRO A 418 -11.88 -20.78 -19.19
CA PRO A 418 -12.92 -21.23 -18.27
C PRO A 418 -14.31 -21.21 -18.92
N GLN A 419 -15.08 -22.31 -18.80
CA GLN A 419 -16.45 -22.38 -19.34
C GLN A 419 -17.32 -21.24 -18.80
N GLN A 420 -17.19 -20.97 -17.50
CA GLN A 420 -17.71 -19.76 -16.87
C GLN A 420 -16.54 -18.86 -16.44
N ALA A 421 -16.61 -17.58 -16.79
CA ALA A 421 -15.67 -16.58 -16.31
C ALA A 421 -15.78 -16.39 -14.78
N TYR A 422 -14.65 -16.29 -14.08
CA TYR A 422 -14.59 -16.12 -12.61
C TYR A 422 -15.42 -14.94 -12.06
N ARG A 423 -15.66 -13.91 -12.87
CA ARG A 423 -16.48 -12.74 -12.46
C ARG A 423 -17.98 -13.07 -12.31
N ARG A 424 -18.44 -14.20 -12.86
CA ARG A 424 -19.81 -14.71 -12.75
C ARG A 424 -19.97 -15.75 -11.62
N ASP A 425 -18.91 -16.04 -10.88
CA ASP A 425 -18.99 -16.99 -9.76
C ASP A 425 -19.83 -16.40 -8.63
N THR A 426 -20.68 -17.23 -8.03
CA THR A 426 -21.35 -16.90 -6.77
C THR A 426 -20.31 -16.94 -5.66
N LEU A 427 -20.18 -15.86 -4.89
CA LEU A 427 -19.18 -15.74 -3.83
C LEU A 427 -19.87 -15.69 -2.47
N SER A 428 -19.52 -16.63 -1.59
CA SER A 428 -20.01 -16.64 -0.21
C SER A 428 -19.46 -15.45 0.61
N THR A 429 -20.15 -15.09 1.70
CA THR A 429 -19.66 -14.10 2.67
C THR A 429 -18.31 -14.50 3.26
N SER A 430 -18.12 -15.79 3.54
CA SER A 430 -16.84 -16.35 4.00
C SER A 430 -15.70 -16.10 3.01
N TYR A 431 -15.93 -16.34 1.70
CA TYR A 431 -14.96 -16.04 0.65
C TYR A 431 -14.56 -14.55 0.65
N ARG A 432 -15.55 -13.66 0.72
CA ARG A 432 -15.31 -12.20 0.72
C ARG A 432 -14.49 -11.77 1.93
N ASN A 433 -14.81 -12.28 3.11
CA ASN A 433 -14.08 -12.00 4.36
C ASN A 433 -12.65 -12.52 4.31
N LEU A 434 -12.44 -13.76 3.83
CA LEU A 434 -11.11 -14.32 3.66
C LEU A 434 -10.28 -13.52 2.65
N ARG A 435 -10.87 -13.07 1.55
CA ARG A 435 -10.18 -12.28 0.53
C ARG A 435 -9.74 -10.93 1.09
N ALA A 436 -10.59 -10.29 1.87
CA ALA A 436 -10.29 -9.02 2.52
C ALA A 436 -9.19 -9.18 3.58
N ARG A 437 -9.19 -10.26 4.40
CA ARG A 437 -8.08 -10.59 5.31
C ARG A 437 -6.76 -10.80 4.57
N HIS A 438 -6.79 -11.58 3.49
CA HIS A 438 -5.60 -11.84 2.66
C HIS A 438 -5.02 -10.54 2.07
N SER A 439 -5.90 -9.63 1.61
CA SER A 439 -5.49 -8.31 1.11
C SER A 439 -4.90 -7.42 2.21
N ALA A 440 -5.46 -7.46 3.42
CA ALA A 440 -4.96 -6.67 4.55
C ALA A 440 -3.55 -7.15 4.96
N GLU A 441 -3.33 -8.46 5.07
CA GLU A 441 -2.01 -9.02 5.39
C GLU A 441 -0.98 -8.74 4.30
N ALA A 442 -1.36 -8.79 3.02
CA ALA A 442 -0.46 -8.43 1.92
C ALA A 442 -0.04 -6.95 1.99
N ALA A 443 -0.97 -6.06 2.37
CA ALA A 443 -0.66 -4.65 2.60
C ALA A 443 0.28 -4.47 3.80
N SER A 444 0.03 -5.15 4.92
CA SER A 444 0.92 -5.12 6.09
C SER A 444 2.33 -5.65 5.77
N ALA A 445 2.43 -6.73 5.00
CA ALA A 445 3.73 -7.25 4.56
C ALA A 445 4.46 -6.25 3.66
N ALA A 446 3.74 -5.59 2.74
CA ALA A 446 4.31 -4.54 1.91
C ALA A 446 4.80 -3.34 2.74
N GLU A 447 4.07 -2.92 3.77
CA GLU A 447 4.49 -1.85 4.67
C GLU A 447 5.73 -2.24 5.48
N ALA A 448 5.77 -3.47 6.00
CA ALA A 448 6.93 -4.00 6.72
C ALA A 448 8.20 -4.01 5.85
N SER A 449 8.11 -4.48 4.60
CA SER A 449 9.26 -4.45 3.67
C SER A 449 9.70 -3.01 3.34
N HIS A 450 8.77 -2.06 3.23
CA HIS A 450 9.10 -0.65 3.03
C HIS A 450 9.80 -0.04 4.26
N HIS A 451 9.34 -0.39 5.47
CA HIS A 451 9.98 0.03 6.71
C HIS A 451 11.40 -0.54 6.83
N ARG A 452 11.59 -1.84 6.53
CA ARG A 452 12.92 -2.48 6.46
C ARG A 452 13.85 -1.72 5.52
N ALA A 453 13.41 -1.49 4.28
CA ALA A 453 14.19 -0.76 3.27
C ALA A 453 14.65 0.62 3.77
N LYS A 454 13.76 1.38 4.42
CA LYS A 454 14.10 2.67 5.04
C LYS A 454 15.12 2.55 6.17
N LYS A 455 14.96 1.56 7.05
CA LYS A 455 15.89 1.33 8.16
C LYS A 455 17.29 0.95 7.65
N THR A 456 17.36 0.05 6.66
CA THR A 456 18.63 -0.34 6.03
C THR A 456 19.28 0.83 5.30
N ALA A 457 18.53 1.59 4.49
CA ALA A 457 19.05 2.77 3.82
C ALA A 457 19.61 3.82 4.80
N ALA A 458 18.90 4.05 5.91
CA ALA A 458 19.34 4.91 6.99
C ALA A 458 20.66 4.48 7.64
N ALA A 459 20.86 3.17 7.85
CA ALA A 459 22.10 2.63 8.38
C ALA A 459 23.25 2.77 7.38
N LEU A 460 23.00 2.43 6.10
CA LEU A 460 24.00 2.54 5.04
C LEU A 460 24.48 3.97 4.84
N VAL A 461 23.58 4.95 4.77
CA VAL A 461 23.96 6.37 4.61
C VAL A 461 24.71 6.89 5.84
N ALA A 462 24.39 6.39 7.04
CA ALA A 462 25.12 6.76 8.25
C ALA A 462 26.56 6.23 8.25
N ALA A 463 26.78 5.03 7.71
CA ALA A 463 28.11 4.40 7.65
C ALA A 463 28.95 4.88 6.45
N HIS A 464 28.33 5.00 5.27
CA HIS A 464 29.02 5.21 4.00
C HIS A 464 28.94 6.63 3.46
N GLY A 465 28.24 7.52 4.15
CA GLY A 465 27.97 8.88 3.70
C GLY A 465 26.83 8.95 2.66
N PRO A 466 26.42 10.18 2.30
CA PRO A 466 25.24 10.40 1.47
C PRO A 466 25.53 10.42 -0.04
N ASN A 467 26.80 10.31 -0.45
CA ASN A 467 27.22 10.36 -1.85
C ASN A 467 27.57 8.96 -2.35
N LEU A 468 26.58 8.31 -2.95
CA LEU A 468 26.69 6.92 -3.39
C LEU A 468 26.46 6.80 -4.90
N THR A 469 27.07 5.80 -5.52
CA THR A 469 26.86 5.44 -6.92
C THR A 469 26.42 3.99 -7.01
N ILE A 470 25.38 3.70 -7.78
CA ILE A 470 24.88 2.33 -8.02
C ILE A 470 24.79 2.06 -9.52
N GLU A 471 25.02 0.82 -9.92
CA GLU A 471 24.75 0.40 -11.31
C GLU A 471 23.28 0.60 -11.69
N ASP A 472 23.04 1.01 -12.94
CA ASP A 472 21.71 1.13 -13.53
C ASP A 472 21.24 -0.23 -14.07
N CYS A 473 20.92 -1.12 -13.13
CA CYS A 473 20.43 -2.46 -13.44
C CYS A 473 18.91 -2.45 -13.72
N ASP A 474 18.49 -3.23 -14.73
CA ASP A 474 17.06 -3.44 -14.99
C ASP A 474 16.43 -4.41 -13.97
N ILE A 475 15.96 -3.82 -12.86
CA ILE A 475 15.24 -4.52 -11.80
C ILE A 475 13.99 -5.25 -12.33
N ARG A 476 13.37 -4.80 -13.43
CA ARG A 476 12.18 -5.47 -14.00
C ARG A 476 12.56 -6.84 -14.57
N THR A 477 13.67 -6.90 -15.29
CA THR A 477 14.24 -8.16 -15.79
C THR A 477 14.58 -9.10 -14.64
N TRP A 478 15.10 -8.59 -13.52
CA TRP A 478 15.36 -9.42 -12.34
C TRP A 478 14.09 -10.03 -11.75
N PHE A 479 13.00 -9.25 -11.62
CA PHE A 479 11.72 -9.79 -11.14
C PHE A 479 11.13 -10.84 -12.08
N ARG A 480 11.37 -10.73 -13.39
CA ARG A 480 10.93 -11.73 -14.37
C ARG A 480 11.69 -13.05 -14.21
N LEU A 481 13.02 -13.00 -14.03
CA LEU A 481 13.87 -14.19 -13.94
C LEU A 481 13.89 -14.81 -12.53
N TRP A 482 13.86 -13.97 -11.49
CA TRP A 482 14.10 -14.36 -10.09
C TRP A 482 13.07 -13.77 -9.12
N GLY A 483 11.83 -13.55 -9.57
CA GLY A 483 10.79 -12.86 -8.80
C GLY A 483 10.59 -13.37 -7.38
N ARG A 484 10.80 -14.68 -7.11
CA ARG A 484 10.73 -15.24 -5.75
C ARG A 484 11.83 -14.71 -4.83
N ALA A 485 13.06 -14.61 -5.32
CA ALA A 485 14.20 -14.08 -4.57
C ALA A 485 14.10 -12.55 -4.45
N CYS A 486 13.81 -11.84 -5.55
CA CYS A 486 13.61 -10.38 -5.53
C CYS A 486 12.45 -9.95 -4.61
N SER A 487 11.41 -10.79 -4.45
CA SER A 487 10.31 -10.49 -3.54
C SER A 487 10.69 -10.62 -2.06
N ALA A 488 11.76 -11.35 -1.73
CA ALA A 488 12.28 -11.50 -0.36
C ALA A 488 13.19 -10.33 0.01
N THR A 489 14.12 -9.96 -0.87
CA THR A 489 15.12 -8.90 -0.65
C THR A 489 14.62 -7.51 -1.04
N THR A 490 13.64 -7.43 -1.95
CA THR A 490 13.01 -6.21 -2.45
C THR A 490 14.02 -5.14 -2.92
N PRO A 491 14.99 -5.47 -3.79
CA PRO A 491 16.11 -4.60 -4.11
C PRO A 491 15.65 -3.24 -4.64
N GLY A 492 14.63 -3.21 -5.51
CA GLY A 492 14.06 -1.95 -6.00
C GLY A 492 13.56 -1.02 -4.89
N ARG A 493 12.94 -1.55 -3.82
CA ARG A 493 12.48 -0.74 -2.69
C ARG A 493 13.63 -0.21 -1.85
N LEU A 494 14.65 -1.03 -1.64
CA LEU A 494 15.86 -0.63 -0.92
C LEU A 494 16.60 0.48 -1.68
N ILE A 495 16.76 0.35 -2.99
CA ILE A 495 17.41 1.37 -3.81
C ILE A 495 16.61 2.68 -3.82
N THR A 496 15.28 2.62 -3.92
CA THR A 496 14.44 3.83 -3.80
C THR A 496 14.56 4.47 -2.41
N ALA A 497 14.60 3.66 -1.34
CA ALA A 497 14.79 4.17 0.00
C ALA A 497 16.18 4.79 0.20
N LEU A 498 17.22 4.20 -0.41
CA LEU A 498 18.59 4.69 -0.38
C LEU A 498 18.70 6.04 -1.08
N ALA A 499 18.15 6.16 -2.30
CA ALA A 499 18.11 7.44 -3.01
C ALA A 499 17.44 8.54 -2.18
N ALA A 500 16.28 8.23 -1.58
CA ALA A 500 15.55 9.17 -0.75
C ALA A 500 16.34 9.57 0.52
N GLU A 501 17.08 8.64 1.13
CA GLU A 501 17.88 8.94 2.32
C GLU A 501 19.14 9.73 1.99
N CYS A 502 19.84 9.43 0.88
CA CYS A 502 20.95 10.22 0.36
C CYS A 502 20.53 11.67 0.15
N THR A 503 19.43 11.90 -0.59
CA THR A 503 18.89 13.25 -0.83
C THR A 503 18.47 13.94 0.47
N ALA A 504 17.81 13.23 1.37
CA ALA A 504 17.39 13.80 2.65
C ALA A 504 18.55 14.16 3.60
N THR A 505 19.75 13.65 3.29
CA THR A 505 21.02 13.90 4.00
C THR A 505 21.88 14.95 3.28
N GLY A 506 21.42 15.48 2.14
CA GLY A 506 22.15 16.50 1.36
C GLY A 506 23.11 15.94 0.31
N GLY A 507 23.15 14.62 0.12
CA GLY A 507 23.92 13.98 -0.96
C GLY A 507 23.04 13.46 -2.08
N ARG A 508 23.54 12.48 -2.82
CA ARG A 508 22.90 11.92 -4.01
C ARG A 508 23.24 10.45 -4.21
N LEU A 509 22.29 9.73 -4.83
CA LEU A 509 22.52 8.40 -5.38
C LEU A 509 22.61 8.50 -6.90
N LEU A 510 23.82 8.37 -7.45
CA LEU A 510 24.07 8.38 -8.89
C LEU A 510 23.84 7.00 -9.52
N ARG A 511 23.49 6.99 -10.80
CA ARG A 511 23.30 5.79 -11.61
C ARG A 511 24.42 5.68 -12.63
N ALA A 512 25.23 4.62 -12.51
CA ALA A 512 26.27 4.31 -13.47
C ALA A 512 25.71 3.37 -14.55
N SER A 513 25.86 3.74 -15.83
CA SER A 513 25.42 2.89 -16.94
C SER A 513 26.25 1.61 -16.98
N THR A 514 25.58 0.46 -16.91
CA THR A 514 26.21 -0.86 -16.99
C THR A 514 26.88 -1.12 -18.34
N PHE A 515 26.43 -0.43 -19.40
CA PHE A 515 26.98 -0.54 -20.75
C PHE A 515 28.31 0.19 -20.90
N THR A 516 28.42 1.41 -20.35
CA THR A 516 29.61 2.24 -20.52
C THR A 516 30.69 1.90 -19.50
N THR A 517 30.32 1.60 -18.26
CA THR A 517 31.29 1.32 -17.21
C THR A 517 31.83 -0.10 -17.26
N ALA A 518 31.01 -1.06 -17.71
CA ALA A 518 31.35 -2.48 -17.78
C ALA A 518 32.14 -2.96 -16.53
N LEU A 519 31.71 -2.57 -15.32
CA LEU A 519 32.53 -2.71 -14.10
C LEU A 519 32.92 -4.16 -13.81
N SER A 520 32.06 -5.12 -14.16
CA SER A 520 32.37 -6.55 -14.02
C SER A 520 33.54 -7.04 -14.91
N GLN A 521 33.92 -6.27 -15.92
CA GLN A 521 35.04 -6.52 -16.83
C GLN A 521 36.28 -5.70 -16.47
N HIS A 522 36.17 -4.63 -15.69
CA HIS A 522 37.33 -3.83 -15.30
C HIS A 522 37.92 -4.31 -13.97
N CYS A 523 39.24 -4.50 -13.95
CA CYS A 523 40.00 -4.71 -12.72
C CYS A 523 40.22 -3.36 -12.01
N LEU A 524 40.51 -3.41 -10.71
CA LEU A 524 40.92 -2.24 -9.93
C LEU A 524 42.24 -1.61 -10.43
N CYS A 525 43.09 -2.36 -11.15
CA CYS A 525 44.26 -1.80 -11.84
C CYS A 525 43.93 -1.05 -13.14
N GLY A 526 42.65 -0.87 -13.47
CA GLY A 526 42.18 -0.17 -14.68
C GLY A 526 42.09 -1.07 -15.91
N ARG A 527 42.67 -2.27 -15.88
CA ARG A 527 42.65 -3.19 -17.02
C ARG A 527 41.26 -3.77 -17.27
N ARG A 528 40.84 -3.80 -18.53
CA ARG A 528 39.61 -4.48 -18.97
C ARG A 528 39.90 -5.93 -19.37
N VAL A 529 39.26 -6.87 -18.68
CA VAL A 529 39.26 -8.30 -18.96
C VAL A 529 37.87 -8.67 -19.51
N PRO A 530 37.76 -8.99 -20.82
CA PRO A 530 36.50 -9.43 -21.41
C PRO A 530 35.93 -10.61 -20.64
N LYS A 531 34.63 -10.53 -20.34
CA LYS A 531 33.96 -11.51 -19.49
C LYS A 531 32.57 -11.80 -19.99
N SER A 532 32.25 -13.09 -20.12
CA SER A 532 30.87 -13.50 -20.37
C SER A 532 30.02 -13.31 -19.12
N LEU A 533 28.72 -13.07 -19.29
CA LEU A 533 27.78 -12.94 -18.16
C LEU A 533 27.68 -14.22 -17.29
N ARG A 534 28.15 -15.37 -17.79
CA ARG A 534 28.20 -16.63 -17.03
C ARG A 534 29.38 -16.68 -16.07
N GLN A 535 30.48 -16.02 -16.39
CA GLN A 535 31.68 -16.01 -15.56
C GLN A 535 31.45 -15.05 -14.38
N ARG A 536 31.50 -15.59 -13.15
CA ARG A 536 31.20 -14.83 -11.92
C ARG A 536 32.44 -14.41 -11.13
N THR A 537 33.59 -14.97 -11.48
CA THR A 537 34.88 -14.65 -10.88
C THR A 537 35.67 -13.75 -11.83
N HIS A 538 36.13 -12.61 -11.35
CA HIS A 538 37.09 -11.77 -12.06
C HIS A 538 38.50 -12.28 -11.76
N HIS A 539 39.31 -12.42 -12.81
CA HIS A 539 40.71 -12.81 -12.72
C HIS A 539 41.51 -11.84 -13.59
N CYS A 540 42.38 -11.05 -12.98
CA CYS A 540 43.29 -10.17 -13.70
C CYS A 540 44.65 -10.85 -13.77
N ASP A 541 44.93 -11.54 -14.88
CA ASP A 541 46.09 -12.42 -15.01
C ASP A 541 47.40 -11.62 -15.09
N PRO A 542 48.38 -11.84 -14.19
CA PRO A 542 49.70 -11.22 -14.28
C PRO A 542 50.42 -11.54 -15.60
N ALA A 543 50.25 -12.75 -16.14
CA ALA A 543 50.92 -13.19 -17.37
C ALA A 543 50.48 -12.36 -18.58
N GLU A 544 49.27 -11.82 -18.55
CA GLU A 544 48.78 -10.95 -19.61
C GLU A 544 49.11 -9.47 -19.35
N GLY A 545 49.77 -9.11 -18.23
CA GLY A 545 49.99 -7.71 -17.79
C GLY A 545 48.95 -7.21 -16.78
N GLY A 546 48.31 -8.12 -16.06
CA GLY A 546 47.36 -7.83 -14.97
C GLY A 546 48.02 -7.72 -13.60
N CYS A 547 47.23 -7.37 -12.58
CA CYS A 547 47.74 -7.20 -11.20
C CYS A 547 47.59 -8.44 -10.31
N GLY A 548 47.11 -9.57 -10.83
CA GLY A 548 46.91 -10.80 -10.05
C GLY A 548 45.62 -10.87 -9.24
N LEU A 549 44.75 -9.85 -9.31
CA LEU A 549 43.51 -9.81 -8.55
C LEU A 549 42.57 -10.95 -8.94
N LYS A 550 42.22 -11.81 -7.97
CA LYS A 550 41.16 -12.80 -8.08
C LYS A 550 40.00 -12.39 -7.17
N ALA A 551 38.89 -11.96 -7.75
CA ALA A 551 37.72 -11.52 -7.01
C ALA A 551 36.46 -12.30 -7.41
N THR A 552 35.78 -12.88 -6.43
CA THR A 552 34.54 -13.64 -6.66
C THR A 552 33.33 -12.77 -6.39
N VAL A 553 32.45 -12.58 -7.39
CA VAL A 553 31.10 -12.02 -7.15
C VAL A 553 30.30 -13.10 -6.44
N THR A 554 30.25 -13.05 -5.11
CA THR A 554 29.63 -14.08 -4.28
C THR A 554 28.11 -13.99 -4.30
N TRP A 555 27.50 -14.71 -5.25
CA TRP A 555 26.13 -15.19 -5.10
C TRP A 555 26.14 -16.46 -4.24
N SER A 556 25.57 -16.40 -3.05
CA SER A 556 25.20 -17.63 -2.33
C SER A 556 23.85 -18.08 -2.86
N PRO A 557 23.72 -19.27 -3.48
CA PRO A 557 22.42 -19.88 -3.67
C PRO A 557 21.75 -19.98 -2.30
N PRO A 558 20.47 -19.58 -2.15
CA PRO A 558 19.73 -20.00 -0.97
C PRO A 558 19.76 -21.54 -0.88
N PRO A 559 20.01 -22.12 0.31
CA PRO A 559 19.93 -23.57 0.49
C PRO A 559 18.47 -23.97 0.26
N TRP A 560 18.17 -24.51 -0.91
CA TRP A 560 16.90 -25.18 -1.16
C TRP A 560 17.20 -26.67 -1.30
N PRO A 561 16.42 -27.54 -0.64
CA PRO A 561 16.53 -28.97 -0.87
C PRO A 561 16.26 -29.25 -2.36
N PRO A 562 16.95 -30.24 -2.97
CA PRO A 562 16.70 -30.62 -4.35
C PRO A 562 15.22 -30.96 -4.53
N SER A 563 14.70 -30.65 -5.72
CA SER A 563 13.37 -31.11 -6.10
C SER A 563 13.36 -32.64 -6.02
N PRO A 564 12.29 -33.28 -5.49
CA PRO A 564 12.21 -34.73 -5.49
C PRO A 564 12.36 -35.23 -6.93
N PRO A 565 13.11 -36.33 -7.16
CA PRO A 565 13.28 -36.88 -8.50
C PRO A 565 11.91 -37.19 -9.11
N SER A 566 11.80 -36.91 -10.41
CA SER A 566 10.63 -37.32 -11.18
C SER A 566 10.51 -38.85 -11.09
N PRO A 567 9.32 -39.42 -10.83
CA PRO A 567 9.18 -40.86 -10.76
C PRO A 567 9.50 -41.46 -12.13
N THR A 568 10.58 -42.24 -12.20
CA THR A 568 10.83 -43.18 -13.29
C THR A 568 9.72 -44.23 -13.31
N PRO A 569 9.31 -44.69 -14.50
CA PRO A 569 8.29 -45.73 -14.62
C PRO A 569 8.88 -47.07 -14.18
N THR A 570 8.40 -47.61 -13.05
CA THR A 570 8.76 -48.95 -12.59
C THR A 570 7.95 -49.98 -13.37
N THR A 571 8.65 -50.86 -14.08
CA THR A 571 8.13 -52.09 -14.71
C THR A 571 7.57 -53.02 -13.62
N PRO A 572 6.42 -53.72 -13.82
CA PRO A 572 5.84 -54.56 -12.78
C PRO A 572 6.56 -55.92 -12.68
N GLN A 573 6.98 -56.29 -11.48
CA GLN A 573 7.38 -57.66 -11.13
C GLN A 573 6.14 -58.52 -10.81
N PRO A 574 6.14 -59.82 -11.17
CA PRO A 574 5.00 -60.72 -10.94
C PRO A 574 4.91 -61.20 -9.48
N PRO A 575 3.71 -61.64 -9.02
CA PRO A 575 3.46 -61.94 -7.61
C PRO A 575 4.08 -63.27 -7.18
N ALA A 576 4.76 -63.26 -6.02
CA ALA A 576 5.19 -64.47 -5.33
C ALA A 576 4.03 -65.06 -4.51
N ARG A 577 3.92 -66.39 -4.58
CA ARG A 577 2.90 -67.26 -3.98
C ARG A 577 2.90 -67.22 -2.44
N THR A 578 1.70 -67.33 -1.90
CA THR A 578 1.36 -67.61 -0.51
C THR A 578 1.53 -69.09 -0.15
N THR A 579 1.95 -69.35 1.10
CA THR A 579 1.65 -70.58 1.86
C THR A 579 1.48 -70.26 3.36
N PRO A 580 0.73 -71.07 4.13
CA PRO A 580 -0.12 -70.57 5.22
C PRO A 580 0.14 -71.15 6.62
N THR A 581 -0.63 -70.62 7.59
CA THR A 581 -1.07 -71.21 8.90
C THR A 581 -0.05 -71.20 10.07
N PRO A 582 -0.43 -71.27 11.37
CA PRO A 582 -1.77 -71.39 11.99
C PRO A 582 -2.08 -70.41 13.16
N ALA A 583 -3.34 -70.43 13.61
CA ALA A 583 -3.89 -69.83 14.84
C ALA A 583 -4.12 -70.94 15.91
N PRO A 584 -4.73 -70.70 17.10
CA PRO A 584 -4.70 -69.62 18.11
C PRO A 584 -4.28 -70.23 19.51
N PRO A 585 -4.54 -69.65 20.72
CA PRO A 585 -5.89 -69.63 21.32
C PRO A 585 -6.24 -68.40 22.20
N ARG A 586 -7.48 -68.42 22.69
CA ARG A 586 -8.25 -67.43 23.46
C ARG A 586 -8.00 -67.49 24.98
N SER A 587 -8.34 -66.38 25.66
CA SER A 587 -8.92 -66.21 27.03
C SER A 587 -8.20 -65.02 27.73
N SER A 588 -8.76 -64.12 28.54
CA SER A 588 -10.01 -63.99 29.28
C SER A 588 -10.06 -62.57 29.88
N SER A 589 -11.23 -61.92 29.90
CA SER A 589 -11.60 -60.81 30.81
C SER A 589 -11.54 -61.28 32.30
N PRO A 590 -11.63 -60.46 33.39
CA PRO A 590 -12.42 -59.21 33.53
C PRO A 590 -11.98 -58.16 34.61
N LYS A 591 -12.85 -57.13 34.82
CA LYS A 591 -13.00 -56.21 35.99
C LYS A 591 -11.95 -55.08 36.14
N GLY A 592 -12.24 -53.84 36.55
CA GLY A 592 -13.44 -53.15 37.05
C GLY A 592 -13.03 -51.92 37.89
N CYS A 593 -13.93 -50.95 38.08
CA CYS A 593 -13.91 -49.82 39.05
C CYS A 593 -12.88 -48.67 38.83
N LYS A 594 -13.13 -47.40 39.19
CA LYS A 594 -14.30 -46.62 39.63
C LYS A 594 -13.88 -45.14 39.51
N LYS A 595 -14.84 -44.28 39.20
CA LYS A 595 -14.79 -42.81 39.23
C LYS A 595 -15.06 -42.28 40.66
N PRO A 596 -14.80 -41.00 40.95
CA PRO A 596 -15.82 -39.95 40.74
C PRO A 596 -15.59 -39.08 39.50
#